data_AF-A0A966K4F5-F1
#
_entry.id   AF-A0A966K4F5-F1
#
_cell.length_a   1.000
_cell.length_b   1.000
_cell.length_c   1.000
_cell.angle_alpha   90.00
_cell.angle_beta   90.00
_cell.angle_gamma   90.00
#
_symmetry.space_group_name_H-M   'P 1'
#
loop_
_entity.id
_entity.type
_entity.pdbx_description
1 polymer ?
#
loop_
_entity_poly.entity_id
_entity_poly.type
_entity_poly.pdbx_seq_one_letter_code
_entity_poly.pdbx_strand_id
1 'polypeptide(L)'
;LALFGFAFAVNSSVHSYLVLAYAGSEKAAEDVGFYYAANAIGRFAGTFLSGLLYQWGGLAWSLIGSASMLIACWLISLALPIKHAEHDLRLNPAPKEPI
;
A
#
# COMPACT_ATOMS: atom_id res chain seq x y z
N LEU A 1 4.97 19.18 10.36
CA LEU A 1 3.74 18.36 10.46
C LEU A 1 2.88 18.42 9.19
N ALA A 2 2.62 19.61 8.63
CA ALA A 2 1.80 19.75 7.41
C ALA A 2 2.35 18.98 6.18
N LEU A 3 3.66 19.04 5.92
CA LEU A 3 4.32 18.27 4.86
C LEU A 3 4.16 16.75 5.01
N PHE A 4 4.34 16.25 6.24
CA PHE A 4 4.10 14.85 6.57
C PHE A 4 2.62 14.47 6.39
N GLY A 5 1.70 15.31 6.88
CA GLY A 5 0.27 15.10 6.76
C GLY A 5 -0.22 15.05 5.30
N PHE A 6 0.32 15.91 4.43
CA PHE A 6 0.01 15.90 3.00
C PHE A 6 0.51 14.61 2.32
N ALA A 7 1.78 14.23 2.55
CA ALA A 7 2.34 13.00 1.99
C ALA A 7 1.58 11.75 2.49
N PHE A 8 1.21 11.72 3.78
CA PHE A 8 0.41 10.66 4.37
C PHE A 8 -0.99 10.58 3.75
N ALA A 9 -1.65 11.72 3.54
CA ALA A 9 -2.99 11.78 2.93
C ALA A 9 -2.97 11.22 1.50
N VAL A 10 -1.96 11.57 0.70
CA VAL A 10 -1.78 11.04 -0.66
C VAL A 10 -1.53 9.53 -0.62
N ASN A 11 -0.63 9.04 0.24
CA ASN A 11 -0.34 7.61 0.32
C ASN A 11 -1.55 6.79 0.81
N SER A 12 -2.34 7.34 1.74
CA SER A 12 -3.56 6.70 2.23
C SER A 12 -4.67 6.64 1.17
N SER A 13 -4.82 7.69 0.33
CA SER A 13 -5.84 7.70 -0.73
C SER A 13 -5.50 6.74 -1.88
N VAL A 14 -4.21 6.64 -2.25
CA VAL A 14 -3.72 5.69 -3.27
C VAL A 14 -3.95 4.25 -2.83
N HIS A 15 -3.67 3.93 -1.56
CA HIS A 15 -3.87 2.58 -1.05
C HIS A 15 -5.35 2.13 -1.10
N SER A 16 -6.29 3.01 -0.73
CA SER A 16 -7.72 2.73 -0.87
C SER A 16 -8.18 2.63 -2.33
N TYR A 17 -7.61 3.44 -3.22
CA TYR A 17 -7.91 3.37 -4.66
C TYR A 17 -7.48 2.03 -5.27
N LEU A 18 -6.28 1.54 -4.91
CA LEU A 18 -5.74 0.27 -5.40
C LEU A 18 -6.57 -0.95 -4.98
N VAL A 19 -7.08 -0.96 -3.74
CA VAL A 19 -7.97 -2.05 -3.26
C VAL A 19 -9.27 -2.10 -4.05
N LEU A 20 -9.85 -0.95 -4.40
CA LEU A 20 -11.07 -0.89 -5.20
C LEU A 20 -10.82 -1.27 -6.66
N ALA A 21 -9.68 -0.88 -7.23
CA ALA A 21 -9.31 -1.19 -8.61
C ALA A 21 -8.94 -2.67 -8.84
N TYR A 22 -8.56 -3.40 -7.79
CA TYR A 22 -8.12 -4.81 -7.87
C TYR A 22 -9.17 -5.85 -7.44
N ALA A 23 -10.36 -5.43 -7.01
CA ALA A 23 -11.39 -6.36 -6.51
C ALA A 23 -12.06 -7.17 -7.64
N GLY A 24 -11.39 -8.21 -8.12
CA GLY A 24 -11.92 -9.29 -8.97
C GLY A 24 -12.34 -10.51 -8.14
N SER A 25 -13.57 -10.98 -8.33
CA SER A 25 -14.43 -11.70 -7.39
C SER A 25 -14.08 -13.16 -6.96
N GLU A 26 -12.86 -13.70 -7.17
CA GLU A 26 -12.61 -15.13 -6.84
C GLU A 26 -11.45 -15.41 -5.87
N LYS A 27 -10.53 -14.47 -5.64
CA LYS A 27 -9.39 -14.63 -4.70
C LYS A 27 -9.32 -13.60 -3.57
N ALA A 28 -10.38 -12.82 -3.42
CA ALA A 28 -10.42 -11.66 -2.51
C ALA A 28 -10.08 -11.99 -1.05
N ALA A 29 -10.48 -13.14 -0.52
CA ALA A 29 -10.20 -13.50 0.87
C ALA A 29 -8.70 -13.78 1.12
N GLU A 30 -8.01 -14.40 0.15
CA GLU A 30 -6.57 -14.67 0.23
C GLU A 30 -5.77 -13.37 0.08
N ASP A 31 -6.14 -12.52 -0.88
CA ASP A 31 -5.48 -11.22 -1.12
C ASP A 31 -5.64 -10.27 0.08
N VAL A 32 -6.83 -10.23 0.69
CA VAL A 32 -7.09 -9.43 1.90
C VAL A 32 -6.32 -10.01 3.10
N GLY A 33 -6.28 -11.33 3.26
CA GLY A 33 -5.50 -12.00 4.29
C GLY A 33 -4.00 -11.68 4.19
N PHE A 34 -3.45 -11.73 2.97
CA PHE A 34 -2.07 -11.39 2.69
C PHE A 34 -1.76 -9.92 2.96
N TYR A 35 -2.68 -9.02 2.59
CA TYR A 35 -2.56 -7.58 2.89
C TYR A 35 -2.52 -7.30 4.40
N TYR A 36 -3.43 -7.89 5.18
CA TYR A 36 -3.45 -7.70 6.64
C TYR A 36 -2.21 -8.31 7.31
N ALA A 37 -1.76 -9.48 6.85
CA ALA A 37 -0.51 -10.09 7.32
C ALA A 37 0.70 -9.20 7.02
N ALA A 38 0.80 -8.66 5.80
CA ALA A 38 1.86 -7.72 5.42
C ALA A 38 1.83 -6.44 6.28
N ASN A 39 0.66 -5.87 6.55
CA ASN A 39 0.53 -4.70 7.43
C ASN A 39 0.91 -5.01 8.89
N ALA A 40 0.53 -6.19 9.41
CA ALA A 40 0.90 -6.62 10.76
C ALA A 40 2.41 -6.83 10.90
N ILE A 41 3.02 -7.52 9.92
CA ILE A 41 4.47 -7.76 9.88
C ILE A 41 5.21 -6.43 9.75
N GLY A 42 4.75 -5.51 8.91
CA GLY A 42 5.38 -4.20 8.73
C GLY A 42 5.39 -3.38 10.03
N ARG A 43 4.27 -3.35 10.76
CA ARG A 43 4.19 -2.66 12.07
C ARG A 43 5.09 -3.30 13.12
N PHE A 44 5.13 -4.62 13.17
CA PHE A 44 5.99 -5.36 14.08
C PHE A 44 7.47 -5.11 13.77
N ALA A 45 7.89 -5.33 12.52
CA ALA A 45 9.27 -5.16 12.08
C ALA A 45 9.76 -3.72 12.27
N GLY A 46 8.95 -2.72 11.92
CA GLY A 46 9.30 -1.32 12.12
C GLY A 46 9.50 -0.95 13.59
N THR A 47 8.61 -1.43 14.48
CA THR A 47 8.73 -1.18 15.92
C THR A 47 9.95 -1.88 16.52
N PHE A 48 10.16 -3.15 16.16
CA PHE A 48 11.28 -3.95 16.62
C PHE A 48 12.61 -3.35 16.17
N LEU A 49 12.76 -3.08 14.87
CA LEU A 49 13.99 -2.54 14.29
C LEU A 49 14.29 -1.12 14.80
N SER A 50 13.27 -0.28 14.97
CA SER A 50 13.44 1.04 15.59
C SER A 50 13.97 0.94 17.02
N GLY A 51 13.50 -0.06 17.79
CA GLY A 51 13.99 -0.35 19.14
C GLY A 51 15.45 -0.80 19.15
N LEU A 52 15.85 -1.70 18.24
CA LEU A 52 17.25 -2.11 18.10
C LEU A 52 18.16 -0.94 17.70
N LEU A 53 17.77 -0.15 16.70
CA LEU A 53 18.53 1.02 16.25
C LEU A 53 18.67 2.06 17.37
N TYR A 54 17.63 2.23 18.18
CA TYR A 54 17.67 3.13 19.32
C TYR A 54 18.68 2.67 20.38
N GLN A 55 18.76 1.37 20.65
CA GLN A 55 19.76 0.83 21.59
C GLN A 55 21.19 1.02 21.10
N TRP A 56 21.44 0.94 19.79
CA TRP A 56 22.78 1.08 19.23
C TRP A 56 23.25 2.52 19.03
N GLY A 57 22.34 3.43 18.71
CA GLY A 57 22.73 4.80 18.33
C GLY A 57 21.72 5.88 18.69
N GLY A 58 20.78 5.56 19.57
CA GLY A 58 19.76 6.49 20.03
C GLY A 58 18.83 6.95 18.91
N LEU A 59 18.24 8.13 19.11
CA LEU A 59 17.19 8.66 18.24
C LEU A 59 17.64 8.86 16.78
N ALA A 60 18.88 9.29 16.57
CA ALA A 60 19.40 9.58 15.23
C ALA A 60 19.40 8.34 14.33
N TRP A 61 19.80 7.18 14.86
CA TRP A 61 19.82 5.93 14.12
C TRP A 61 18.43 5.38 13.83
N SER A 62 17.48 5.53 14.76
CA SER A 62 16.07 5.19 14.51
C SER A 62 15.47 6.04 13.38
N LEU A 63 15.81 7.34 13.33
CA LEU A 63 15.36 8.24 12.27
C LEU A 63 15.96 7.87 10.90
N ILE A 64 17.27 7.58 10.86
CA ILE A 64 17.94 7.16 9.62
C ILE A 64 17.36 5.84 9.12
N GLY A 65 17.14 4.86 10.00
CA GLY A 65 16.52 3.59 9.62
C GLY A 65 15.08 3.74 9.12
N SER A 66 14.29 4.61 9.75
CA SER A 66 12.93 4.91 9.27
C SER A 66 12.94 5.62 7.92
N ALA A 67 13.86 6.57 7.72
CA ALA A 67 14.01 7.29 6.46
C ALA A 67 14.45 6.35 5.32
N SER A 68 15.37 5.42 5.58
CA SER A 68 15.83 4.47 4.56
C SER A 68 14.73 3.49 4.14
N MET A 69 13.92 2.99 5.07
CA MET A 69 12.75 2.17 4.72
C MET A 69 11.72 2.95 3.89
N LEU A 70 11.50 4.23 4.21
CA LEU A 70 10.58 5.07 3.43
C LEU A 70 11.09 5.28 1.99
N ILE A 71 12.39 5.54 1.82
CA ILE A 71 13.01 5.68 0.50
C ILE A 71 12.89 4.37 -0.29
N ALA A 72 13.18 3.23 0.35
CA ALA A 72 13.03 1.91 -0.28
C ALA A 72 11.58 1.67 -0.74
N CYS A 73 10.59 1.97 0.12
CA CYS A 73 9.18 1.87 -0.22
C CYS A 73 8.84 2.74 -1.44
N TRP A 74 9.29 3.99 -1.45
CA TRP A 74 9.06 4.92 -2.56
C TRP A 74 9.64 4.40 -3.88
N LEU A 75 10.87 3.88 -3.88
CA LEU A 75 11.48 3.28 -5.07
C LEU A 75 10.72 2.06 -5.58
N ILE A 76 10.25 1.20 -4.68
CA ILE A 76 9.44 0.01 -5.03
C ILE A 76 8.11 0.44 -5.64
N SER A 77 7.46 1.47 -5.09
CA SER A 77 6.21 2.01 -5.65
C SER A 77 6.38 2.56 -7.06
N LEU A 78 7.52 3.20 -7.37
CA LEU A 78 7.82 3.67 -8.72
C LEU A 78 8.04 2.53 -9.72
N ALA A 79 8.51 1.37 -9.24
CA ALA A 79 8.72 0.20 -10.07
C ALA A 79 7.43 -0.59 -10.38
N LEU A 80 6.30 -0.23 -9.75
CA LEU A 80 5.05 -0.97 -9.91
C LEU A 80 4.37 -0.65 -11.26
N PRO A 81 4.16 -1.63 -12.15
CA PRO A 81 3.52 -1.38 -13.44
C PRO A 81 2.01 -1.13 -13.27
N ILE A 82 1.51 -0.02 -13.82
CA ILE A 82 0.08 0.30 -13.84
C ILE A 82 -0.61 -0.56 -14.92
N LYS A 83 -1.03 -1.77 -14.57
CA LYS A 83 -1.93 -2.54 -15.46
C LYS A 83 -3.33 -1.95 -15.35
N HIS A 84 -3.81 -1.39 -16.45
CA HIS A 84 -5.21 -0.96 -16.59
C HIS A 84 -6.12 -2.19 -16.50
N ALA A 85 -7.07 -2.17 -15.57
CA ALA A 85 -8.21 -3.07 -15.57
C ALA A 85 -9.15 -2.66 -16.72
N GLU A 86 -8.80 -3.03 -17.95
CA GLU A 86 -9.63 -2.82 -19.15
C GLU A 86 -10.54 -4.04 -19.42
N HIS A 87 -10.98 -4.78 -18.38
CA HIS A 87 -11.71 -6.04 -18.57
C HIS A 87 -13.21 -6.01 -18.22
N ASP A 88 -13.76 -4.90 -17.68
CA ASP A 88 -15.18 -4.85 -17.29
C ASP A 88 -16.09 -4.10 -18.28
N LEU A 89 -15.54 -3.39 -19.26
CA LEU A 89 -16.33 -2.62 -20.25
C LEU A 89 -16.64 -3.36 -21.55
N ARG A 90 -16.16 -4.60 -21.71
CA ARG A 90 -16.39 -5.39 -22.94
C ARG A 90 -17.33 -6.58 -22.79
N LEU A 91 -17.77 -6.92 -21.57
CA LEU A 91 -18.61 -8.11 -21.32
C LEU A 91 -20.04 -7.82 -20.86
N ASN A 92 -20.44 -6.56 -20.65
CA ASN A 92 -21.83 -6.22 -20.35
C ASN A 92 -22.40 -5.23 -21.38
N PRO A 93 -22.90 -5.70 -22.54
CA PRO A 93 -23.81 -4.89 -23.33
C PRO A 93 -25.06 -4.66 -22.46
N ALA A 94 -25.37 -3.39 -22.18
CA ALA A 94 -26.57 -2.99 -21.45
C ALA A 94 -27.80 -3.81 -21.94
N PRO A 95 -28.67 -4.27 -21.03
CA PRO A 95 -29.89 -4.96 -21.44
C PRO A 95 -30.69 -4.06 -22.37
N LYS A 96 -30.97 -4.54 -23.59
CA LYS A 96 -31.82 -3.83 -24.54
C LYS A 96 -33.20 -3.68 -23.90
N GLU A 97 -33.61 -2.45 -23.62
CA GLU A 97 -34.96 -2.15 -23.18
C GLU A 97 -35.98 -2.71 -24.17
N PRO A 98 -37.07 -3.35 -23.72
CA PRO A 98 -38.14 -3.79 -24.60
C PRO A 98 -39.05 -2.60 -24.91
N ILE A 99 -39.00 -2.13 -26.16
CA ILE A 99 -40.08 -1.39 -26.82
C ILE A 99 -40.53 -2.16 -28.06
#